data_AF-A7EQG7-F1
#
_entry.id   AF-A7EQG7-F1
#
_cell.length_a   1.000
_cell.length_b   1.000
_cell.length_c   1.000
_cell.angle_alpha   90.00
_cell.angle_beta   90.00
_cell.angle_gamma   90.00
#
_symmetry.space_group_name_H-M   'P 1'
#
loop_
_entity.id
_entity.type
_entity.pdbx_description
1 polymer ?
#
loop_
_entity_poly.entity_id
_entity_poly.type
_entity_poly.pdbx_seq_one_letter_code
_entity_poly.pdbx_strand_id
1 'polypeptide(L)'
;MFSTIPNLEGAKAALLELIGRSFSVVSISIGSPPREERNITKSLKKHLALGGLSGNTQKTAFEIESEAYNSSSSRATYDDLCNPTEPNAEASSSETFSAPKSPGITIGPYNNCHHISSGAVSQVYRCDTEEGSYALKVITETHNMEPHSPTREIAILKRLSHPSIISLHTTLYDQESRLVLLLPYMPYTLSDLLSRSSKGLNVGTTKKIFKELLSGLAYLHAEQIIHRDISPSNILLPHDINGKDPIVITDFGTAWHPSISSSTEPTDQKCLEVGTTCYRGPETLFSNTSYTTSLDLWSTGVLLAECLRSPPIPLLESRRGDEDGNQLGLILSMFKTLGTPTEQTWPEAMKWKTNPFQWWNIFPSKSWEELLPDAEDDGRDLVASLVIYESGKRLTAVQALKHSFFLEKLESRD
;
A
#
# COMPACT_ATOMS: atom_id res chain seq x y z
N MET A 1 -39.01 26.62 -19.54
CA MET A 1 -38.27 25.63 -20.34
C MET A 1 -37.10 25.15 -19.50
N PHE A 2 -37.26 24.01 -18.85
CA PHE A 2 -36.21 23.41 -18.03
C PHE A 2 -35.23 22.69 -18.98
N SER A 3 -33.97 23.12 -18.99
CA SER A 3 -32.91 22.44 -19.74
C SER A 3 -32.47 21.20 -18.97
N THR A 4 -32.52 20.10 -19.69
CA THR A 4 -32.20 18.72 -19.33
C THR A 4 -30.81 18.57 -18.72
N ILE A 5 -30.74 17.93 -17.55
CA ILE A 5 -29.51 17.43 -16.92
C ILE A 5 -29.00 16.25 -17.77
N PRO A 6 -27.72 16.21 -18.22
CA PRO A 6 -27.19 15.05 -18.94
C PRO A 6 -26.99 13.85 -18.01
N ASN A 7 -27.35 12.68 -18.53
CA ASN A 7 -27.45 11.39 -17.86
C ASN A 7 -26.08 10.87 -17.35
N LEU A 8 -26.04 10.39 -16.10
CA LEU A 8 -24.87 9.84 -15.39
C LEU A 8 -24.19 8.68 -16.17
N GLU A 9 -24.95 7.97 -17.00
CA GLU A 9 -24.44 6.89 -17.84
C GLU A 9 -23.51 7.35 -18.97
N GLY A 10 -23.73 8.55 -19.53
CA GLY A 10 -22.87 9.10 -20.58
C GLY A 10 -21.47 9.45 -20.05
N ALA A 11 -21.38 9.90 -18.79
CA ALA A 11 -20.12 10.20 -18.12
C ALA A 11 -19.31 8.93 -17.82
N LYS A 12 -19.99 7.83 -17.46
CA LYS A 12 -19.35 6.53 -17.26
C LYS A 12 -18.82 5.96 -18.59
N ALA A 13 -19.58 6.11 -19.68
CA ALA A 13 -19.17 5.65 -21.01
C ALA A 13 -17.92 6.37 -21.54
N ALA A 14 -17.86 7.71 -21.46
CA ALA A 14 -16.70 8.49 -21.88
C ALA A 14 -15.44 8.19 -21.02
N LEU A 15 -15.63 7.86 -19.74
CA LEU A 15 -14.53 7.45 -18.85
C LEU A 15 -14.05 6.02 -19.09
N LEU A 16 -14.96 5.08 -19.41
CA LEU A 16 -14.59 3.72 -19.81
C LEU A 16 -13.86 3.72 -21.17
N GLU A 17 -14.20 4.66 -22.06
CA GLU A 17 -13.46 4.92 -23.30
C GLU A 17 -12.04 5.45 -23.01
N LEU A 18 -11.88 6.27 -21.96
CA LEU A 18 -10.60 6.79 -21.48
C LEU A 18 -9.68 5.70 -20.85
N ILE A 19 -10.25 4.60 -20.37
CA ILE A 19 -9.58 3.49 -19.66
C ILE A 19 -9.24 2.31 -20.61
N GLY A 20 -9.64 2.37 -21.88
CA GLY A 20 -9.01 1.58 -22.94
C GLY A 20 -9.26 0.06 -22.93
N ARG A 21 -10.47 -0.41 -22.63
CA ARG A 21 -10.86 -1.82 -22.91
C ARG A 21 -12.18 -1.95 -23.67
N SER A 22 -12.14 -2.72 -24.77
CA SER A 22 -13.31 -3.16 -25.54
C SER A 22 -14.09 -4.21 -24.76
N PHE A 23 -15.41 -4.02 -24.57
CA PHE A 23 -16.30 -5.08 -24.09
C PHE A 23 -17.43 -5.34 -25.09
N SER A 24 -17.60 -6.62 -25.44
CA SER A 24 -18.79 -7.15 -26.08
C SER A 24 -19.97 -7.06 -25.11
N VAL A 25 -21.06 -6.51 -25.61
CA VAL A 25 -22.31 -6.24 -24.89
C VAL A 25 -22.96 -7.54 -24.44
N VAL A 26 -23.16 -7.71 -23.13
CA VAL A 26 -24.22 -8.58 -22.58
C VAL A 26 -25.14 -7.70 -21.74
N SER A 27 -26.33 -7.45 -22.27
CA SER A 27 -27.39 -6.68 -21.63
C SER A 27 -28.01 -7.46 -20.48
N ILE A 28 -27.99 -6.95 -19.25
CA ILE A 28 -28.92 -7.38 -18.19
C ILE A 28 -29.42 -6.17 -17.39
N SER A 29 -30.71 -6.27 -17.05
CA SER A 29 -31.66 -5.25 -16.62
C SER A 29 -31.37 -4.54 -15.30
N ILE A 30 -31.92 -3.33 -15.18
CA ILE A 30 -31.80 -2.37 -14.09
C ILE A 30 -32.59 -2.83 -12.84
N GLY A 31 -31.98 -2.78 -11.64
CA GLY A 31 -32.69 -2.88 -10.37
C GLY A 31 -31.82 -2.91 -9.09
N SER A 32 -31.76 -1.77 -8.38
CA SER A 32 -31.42 -1.53 -6.94
C SER A 32 -30.03 -1.90 -6.35
N PRO A 33 -29.48 -1.11 -5.40
CA PRO A 33 -28.08 -1.21 -4.94
C PRO A 33 -27.84 -2.17 -3.75
N PRO A 34 -26.58 -2.60 -3.51
CA PRO A 34 -26.25 -3.78 -2.69
C PRO A 34 -26.05 -3.44 -1.20
N ARG A 35 -26.88 -4.02 -0.32
CA ARG A 35 -26.69 -4.05 1.14
C ARG A 35 -26.35 -5.45 1.69
N GLU A 36 -26.41 -6.48 0.85
CA GLU A 36 -26.35 -7.89 1.29
C GLU A 36 -24.92 -8.48 1.35
N GLU A 37 -23.95 -7.95 0.59
CA GLU A 37 -22.63 -8.62 0.47
C GLU A 37 -21.66 -8.39 1.64
N ARG A 38 -21.83 -7.30 2.42
CA ARG A 38 -20.92 -6.97 3.53
C ARG A 38 -21.13 -7.82 4.80
N ASN A 39 -22.29 -8.46 4.94
CA ASN A 39 -22.64 -9.21 6.15
C ASN A 39 -22.35 -10.70 6.02
N ILE A 40 -22.45 -11.25 4.80
CA ILE A 40 -22.10 -12.64 4.47
C ILE A 40 -20.63 -12.93 4.83
N THR A 41 -19.73 -12.00 4.54
CA THR A 41 -18.29 -12.13 4.83
C THR A 41 -17.95 -12.09 6.33
N LYS A 42 -18.75 -11.41 7.15
CA LYS A 42 -18.56 -11.38 8.61
C LYS A 42 -19.12 -12.63 9.29
N SER A 43 -20.24 -13.15 8.80
CA SER A 43 -20.85 -14.39 9.31
C SER A 43 -20.01 -15.64 8.97
N LEU A 44 -19.35 -15.65 7.80
CA LEU A 44 -18.37 -16.69 7.42
C LEU A 44 -17.14 -16.73 8.35
N LYS A 45 -16.65 -15.57 8.83
CA LYS A 45 -15.54 -15.50 9.79
C LYS A 45 -15.89 -16.08 11.16
N LYS A 46 -17.15 -15.98 11.59
CA LYS A 46 -17.64 -16.54 12.84
C LYS A 46 -17.68 -18.08 12.80
N HIS A 47 -18.05 -18.67 11.66
CA HIS A 47 -18.07 -20.13 11.50
C HIS A 47 -16.67 -20.77 11.44
N LEU A 48 -15.66 -20.03 10.97
CA LEU A 48 -14.27 -20.50 10.99
C LEU A 48 -13.68 -20.57 12.42
N ALA A 49 -14.25 -19.82 13.37
CA ALA A 49 -13.73 -19.74 14.74
C ALA A 49 -14.29 -20.80 15.70
N LEU A 50 -15.39 -21.50 15.36
CA LEU A 50 -16.12 -22.38 16.29
C LEU A 50 -15.99 -23.89 16.03
N GLY A 51 -15.11 -24.31 15.12
CA GLY A 51 -14.73 -25.72 14.96
C GLY A 51 -15.82 -26.61 14.33
N GLY A 52 -15.54 -27.10 13.13
CA GLY A 52 -16.31 -28.17 12.48
C GLY A 52 -16.67 -27.84 11.04
N LEU A 53 -15.93 -28.42 10.09
CA LEU A 53 -16.36 -28.48 8.69
C LEU A 53 -17.50 -29.50 8.57
N SER A 54 -18.70 -29.01 8.27
CA SER A 54 -19.79 -29.77 7.65
C SER A 54 -20.64 -28.82 6.80
N GLY A 55 -21.12 -29.30 5.67
CA GLY A 55 -21.64 -28.50 4.55
C GLY A 55 -22.84 -27.60 4.88
N ASN A 56 -23.03 -26.58 4.01
CA ASN A 56 -24.09 -25.55 4.00
C ASN A 56 -23.99 -24.38 5.00
N THR A 57 -22.77 -23.95 5.32
CA THR A 57 -22.42 -22.80 6.18
C THR A 57 -23.07 -21.46 5.77
N GLN A 58 -23.30 -21.23 4.46
CA GLN A 58 -23.96 -20.02 3.97
C GLN A 58 -25.45 -19.99 4.29
N LYS A 59 -26.10 -21.16 4.33
CA LYS A 59 -27.54 -21.28 4.57
C LYS A 59 -27.88 -21.03 6.04
N THR A 60 -27.06 -21.56 6.96
CA THR A 60 -27.19 -21.34 8.40
C THR A 60 -26.89 -19.90 8.81
N ALA A 61 -25.90 -19.25 8.17
CA ALA A 61 -25.60 -17.85 8.39
C ALA A 61 -26.75 -16.92 7.96
N PHE A 62 -27.42 -17.25 6.85
CA PHE A 62 -28.56 -16.49 6.34
C PHE A 62 -29.80 -16.65 7.22
N GLU A 63 -30.05 -17.85 7.76
CA GLU A 63 -31.16 -18.14 8.66
C GLU A 63 -31.04 -17.35 9.98
N ILE A 64 -29.83 -17.30 10.57
CA ILE A 64 -29.57 -16.55 11.81
C ILE A 64 -29.71 -15.03 11.60
N GLU A 65 -29.19 -14.50 10.48
CA GLU A 65 -29.32 -13.07 10.15
C GLU A 65 -30.78 -12.69 9.85
N SER A 66 -31.51 -13.56 9.17
CA SER A 66 -32.94 -13.37 8.87
C SER A 66 -33.78 -13.40 10.14
N GLU A 67 -33.48 -14.31 11.08
CA GLU A 67 -34.17 -14.36 12.38
C GLU A 67 -33.88 -13.11 13.21
N ALA A 68 -32.62 -12.68 13.30
CA ALA A 68 -32.23 -11.45 14.00
C ALA A 68 -32.85 -10.19 13.36
N TYR A 69 -32.96 -10.14 12.04
CA TYR A 69 -33.61 -9.03 11.33
C TYR A 69 -35.12 -8.99 11.61
N ASN A 70 -35.78 -10.15 11.60
CA ASN A 70 -37.23 -10.24 11.80
C ASN A 70 -37.65 -10.04 13.26
N SER A 71 -36.76 -10.33 14.24
CA SER A 71 -37.05 -10.19 15.67
C SER A 71 -36.65 -8.84 16.27
N SER A 72 -35.88 -8.01 15.55
CA SER A 72 -35.33 -6.75 16.09
C SER A 72 -36.24 -5.56 15.84
N SER A 73 -36.62 -4.85 16.91
CA SER A 73 -37.42 -3.62 16.85
C SER A 73 -36.60 -2.34 16.60
N SER A 74 -35.27 -2.42 16.57
CA SER A 74 -34.37 -1.28 16.34
C SER A 74 -33.00 -1.73 15.81
N ARG A 75 -32.22 -0.77 15.26
CA ARG A 75 -30.87 -1.06 14.74
C ARG A 75 -29.87 -1.44 15.83
N ALA A 76 -29.98 -0.82 17.01
CA ALA A 76 -29.12 -1.14 18.16
C ALA A 76 -29.39 -2.55 18.70
N THR A 77 -30.67 -2.95 18.80
CA THR A 77 -31.04 -4.31 19.23
C THR A 77 -30.63 -5.39 18.22
N TYR A 78 -30.65 -5.07 16.92
CA TYR A 78 -30.10 -5.93 15.87
C TYR A 78 -28.58 -6.11 15.99
N ASP A 79 -27.85 -5.01 16.22
CA ASP A 79 -26.39 -5.03 16.36
C ASP A 79 -25.95 -5.79 17.64
N ASP A 80 -26.72 -5.67 18.74
CA ASP A 80 -26.48 -6.40 19.99
C ASP A 80 -26.79 -7.91 19.87
N LEU A 81 -27.87 -8.30 19.18
CA LEU A 81 -28.20 -9.71 18.93
C LEU A 81 -27.18 -10.39 18.01
N CYS A 82 -26.60 -9.64 17.08
CA CYS A 82 -25.53 -10.13 16.21
C CYS A 82 -24.18 -10.22 16.92
N ASN A 83 -24.01 -9.53 18.06
CA ASN A 83 -22.72 -9.34 18.71
C ASN A 83 -22.86 -9.21 20.24
N PRO A 84 -23.15 -10.30 20.98
CA PRO A 84 -23.19 -10.25 22.43
C PRO A 84 -21.79 -9.94 22.97
N THR A 85 -21.65 -8.83 23.69
CA THR A 85 -20.39 -8.39 24.31
C THR A 85 -20.08 -9.23 25.54
N GLU A 86 -18.89 -9.82 25.62
CA GLU A 86 -18.33 -10.26 26.91
C GLU A 86 -17.62 -9.09 27.61
N PRO A 87 -17.63 -9.02 28.96
CA PRO A 87 -17.19 -7.85 29.69
C PRO A 87 -15.66 -7.76 29.80
N ASN A 88 -15.19 -6.54 29.54
CA ASN A 88 -13.94 -5.88 29.94
C ASN A 88 -12.97 -6.66 30.86
N ALA A 89 -11.72 -6.83 30.41
CA ALA A 89 -10.57 -7.12 31.27
C ALA A 89 -9.44 -6.14 30.98
N GLU A 90 -9.02 -5.44 32.02
CA GLU A 90 -8.05 -4.35 32.06
C GLU A 90 -6.61 -4.79 31.75
N ALA A 91 -5.81 -3.78 31.40
CA ALA A 91 -4.41 -3.86 31.03
C ALA A 91 -3.49 -4.49 32.10
N SER A 92 -2.52 -5.28 31.65
CA SER A 92 -1.32 -5.64 32.42
C SER A 92 -0.16 -5.92 31.47
N SER A 93 0.93 -5.19 31.71
CA SER A 93 2.22 -5.20 31.02
C SER A 93 3.02 -6.50 31.16
N SER A 94 3.45 -7.06 30.02
CA SER A 94 4.77 -7.69 29.76
C SER A 94 4.65 -8.56 28.50
N GLU A 95 4.98 -8.03 27.32
CA GLU A 95 5.03 -8.86 26.11
C GLU A 95 6.30 -9.69 26.10
N THR A 96 6.22 -10.86 26.72
CA THR A 96 7.01 -12.04 26.35
C THR A 96 6.73 -12.41 24.89
N PHE A 97 7.78 -12.80 24.14
CA PHE A 97 7.73 -13.40 22.80
C PHE A 97 6.45 -14.22 22.60
N SER A 98 5.50 -13.71 21.83
CA SER A 98 4.23 -14.40 21.62
C SER A 98 4.48 -15.72 20.90
N ALA A 99 3.96 -16.83 21.42
CA ALA A 99 4.07 -18.13 20.78
C ALA A 99 3.58 -18.06 19.32
N PRO A 100 4.21 -18.79 18.38
CA PRO A 100 3.81 -18.78 16.99
C PRO A 100 2.34 -19.20 16.83
N LYS A 101 1.57 -18.41 16.09
CA LYS A 101 0.13 -18.63 15.88
C LYS A 101 -0.18 -19.76 14.88
N SER A 102 0.82 -20.24 14.16
CA SER A 102 0.68 -21.31 13.15
C SER A 102 1.51 -22.54 13.53
N PRO A 103 1.09 -23.76 13.13
CA PRO A 103 1.96 -24.93 13.21
C PRO A 103 3.27 -24.64 12.45
N GLY A 104 4.39 -25.10 13.01
CA GLY A 104 5.69 -25.01 12.36
C GLY A 104 5.77 -25.99 11.20
N ILE A 105 6.16 -25.51 10.02
CA ILE A 105 6.38 -26.33 8.82
C ILE A 105 7.87 -26.42 8.48
N THR A 106 8.24 -27.35 7.60
CA THR A 106 9.61 -27.43 7.08
C THR A 106 9.66 -26.78 5.71
N ILE A 107 10.66 -25.94 5.43
CA ILE A 107 10.86 -25.28 4.13
C ILE A 107 12.32 -25.46 3.71
N GLY A 108 12.57 -26.36 2.76
CA GLY A 108 13.93 -26.75 2.39
C GLY A 108 14.69 -27.30 3.62
N PRO A 109 15.87 -26.76 3.97
CA PRO A 109 16.62 -27.19 5.16
C PRO A 109 16.14 -26.54 6.48
N TYR A 110 15.18 -25.60 6.42
CA TYR A 110 14.71 -24.86 7.59
C TYR A 110 13.51 -25.57 8.22
N ASN A 111 13.62 -25.90 9.50
CA ASN A 111 12.56 -26.55 10.28
C ASN A 111 11.81 -25.52 11.13
N ASN A 112 10.59 -25.86 11.55
CA ASN A 112 9.78 -25.04 12.45
C ASN A 112 9.55 -23.60 11.93
N CYS A 113 9.27 -23.48 10.64
CA CYS A 113 8.93 -22.21 10.00
C CYS A 113 7.46 -21.85 10.27
N HIS A 114 7.20 -20.64 10.72
CA HIS A 114 5.86 -20.16 11.06
C HIS A 114 5.39 -19.10 10.07
N HIS A 115 4.14 -19.19 9.63
CA HIS A 115 3.58 -18.24 8.68
C HIS A 115 3.51 -16.83 9.28
N ILE A 116 3.94 -15.82 8.52
CA ILE A 116 3.89 -14.39 8.89
C ILE A 116 2.84 -13.68 8.05
N SER A 117 2.92 -13.83 6.72
CA SER A 117 2.16 -13.02 5.77
C SER A 117 1.92 -13.77 4.46
N SER A 118 0.85 -13.39 3.77
CA SER A 118 0.52 -13.86 2.43
C SER A 118 0.33 -12.66 1.51
N GLY A 119 1.03 -12.66 0.38
CA GLY A 119 0.82 -11.74 -0.74
C GLY A 119 0.20 -12.46 -1.93
N ALA A 120 0.01 -11.74 -3.04
CA ALA A 120 -0.59 -12.28 -4.26
C ALA A 120 0.25 -13.39 -4.91
N VAL A 121 1.59 -13.27 -4.86
CA VAL A 121 2.54 -14.18 -5.54
C VAL A 121 3.44 -14.96 -4.59
N SER A 122 3.35 -14.69 -3.28
CA SER A 122 4.26 -15.30 -2.30
C SER A 122 3.65 -15.41 -0.92
N GLN A 123 4.21 -16.31 -0.12
CA GLN A 123 3.96 -16.44 1.32
C GLN A 123 5.27 -16.26 2.07
N VAL A 124 5.23 -15.58 3.21
CA VAL A 124 6.41 -15.31 4.03
C VAL A 124 6.30 -16.06 5.34
N TYR A 125 7.37 -16.77 5.69
CA TYR A 125 7.49 -17.54 6.92
C TYR A 125 8.67 -17.06 7.75
N ARG A 126 8.56 -17.09 9.08
CA ARG A 126 9.66 -16.87 10.02
C ARG A 126 10.29 -18.21 10.36
N CYS A 127 11.60 -18.29 10.36
CA CYS A 127 12.33 -19.41 10.94
C CYS A 127 13.40 -18.88 11.89
N ASP A 128 13.42 -19.37 13.12
CA ASP A 128 14.46 -19.07 14.09
C ASP A 128 15.48 -20.22 14.07
N THR A 129 16.75 -19.88 13.87
CA THR A 129 17.87 -20.82 13.83
C THR A 129 18.94 -20.42 14.86
N GLU A 130 19.95 -21.26 15.05
CA GLU A 130 21.11 -20.92 15.90
C GLU A 130 21.88 -19.70 15.38
N GLU A 131 21.85 -19.46 14.07
CA GLU A 131 22.54 -18.34 13.41
C GLU A 131 21.74 -17.03 13.45
N GLY A 132 20.44 -17.10 13.77
CA GLY A 132 19.53 -15.97 13.82
C GLY A 132 18.15 -16.26 13.26
N SER A 133 17.33 -15.20 13.18
CA SER A 133 15.97 -15.25 12.65
C SER A 133 15.93 -14.85 11.18
N TYR A 134 15.25 -15.67 10.37
CA TYR A 134 15.12 -15.48 8.93
C TYR A 134 13.67 -15.38 8.49
N ALA A 135 13.44 -14.61 7.42
CA ALA A 135 12.21 -14.58 6.67
C ALA A 135 12.38 -15.36 5.36
N LEU A 136 11.55 -16.38 5.16
CA LEU A 136 11.51 -17.22 3.98
C LEU A 136 10.33 -16.79 3.11
N LYS A 137 10.61 -16.05 2.03
CA LYS A 137 9.60 -15.67 1.02
C LYS A 137 9.49 -16.79 0.00
N VAL A 138 8.48 -17.64 0.17
CA VAL A 138 8.15 -18.76 -0.72
C VAL A 138 7.29 -18.23 -1.87
N ILE A 139 7.76 -18.41 -3.10
CA ILE A 139 7.00 -18.02 -4.31
C ILE A 139 5.93 -19.07 -4.56
N THR A 140 4.66 -18.66 -4.49
CA THR A 140 3.51 -19.58 -4.61
C THR A 140 2.90 -19.59 -6.00
N GLU A 141 3.04 -18.49 -6.74
CA GLU A 141 2.55 -18.40 -8.13
C GLU A 141 3.72 -18.54 -9.10
N THR A 142 3.59 -19.46 -10.06
CA THR A 142 4.65 -19.77 -11.04
C THR A 142 4.39 -19.14 -12.40
N HIS A 143 3.17 -18.66 -12.64
CA HIS A 143 2.86 -17.91 -13.84
C HIS A 143 3.40 -16.47 -13.77
N ASN A 144 3.77 -15.94 -14.93
CA ASN A 144 4.32 -14.59 -15.04
C ASN A 144 3.19 -13.57 -14.79
N MET A 145 3.07 -13.11 -13.55
CA MET A 145 2.13 -12.06 -13.15
C MET A 145 2.83 -10.71 -13.21
N GLU A 146 2.89 -10.08 -14.38
CA GLU A 146 3.40 -8.72 -14.48
C GLU A 146 2.65 -7.79 -13.50
N PRO A 147 3.34 -6.91 -12.77
CA PRO A 147 4.77 -6.59 -12.83
C PRO A 147 5.68 -7.48 -11.94
N HIS A 148 5.13 -8.43 -11.20
CA HIS A 148 5.86 -9.28 -10.27
C HIS A 148 6.76 -10.29 -10.98
N SER A 149 8.05 -10.28 -10.66
CA SER A 149 9.03 -11.18 -11.26
C SER A 149 10.09 -11.61 -10.22
N PRO A 150 10.00 -12.84 -9.68
CA PRO A 150 10.96 -13.35 -8.70
C PRO A 150 12.41 -13.40 -9.24
N THR A 151 12.58 -13.72 -10.51
CA THR A 151 13.91 -13.76 -11.16
C THR A 151 14.54 -12.37 -11.24
N ARG A 152 13.73 -11.35 -11.55
CA ARG A 152 14.14 -9.95 -11.56
C ARG A 152 14.45 -9.45 -10.15
N GLU A 153 13.60 -9.77 -9.18
CA GLU A 153 13.81 -9.45 -7.76
C GLU A 153 15.17 -9.97 -7.29
N ILE A 154 15.48 -11.25 -7.55
CA ILE A 154 16.78 -11.85 -7.20
C ILE A 154 17.93 -11.15 -7.94
N ALA A 155 17.78 -10.88 -9.24
CA ALA A 155 18.83 -10.25 -10.05
C ALA A 155 19.15 -8.82 -9.58
N ILE A 156 18.12 -8.07 -9.16
CA ILE A 156 18.26 -6.74 -8.57
C ILE A 156 18.92 -6.86 -7.20
N LEU A 157 18.35 -7.65 -6.28
CA LEU A 157 18.84 -7.77 -4.89
C LEU A 157 20.31 -8.21 -4.80
N LYS A 158 20.77 -9.09 -5.71
CA LYS A 158 22.18 -9.51 -5.79
C LYS A 158 23.18 -8.37 -6.05
N ARG A 159 22.71 -7.22 -6.54
CA ARG A 159 23.55 -6.03 -6.82
C ARG A 159 23.49 -4.99 -5.71
N LEU A 160 22.66 -5.16 -4.70
CA LEU A 160 22.40 -4.13 -3.70
C LEU A 160 23.17 -4.39 -2.41
N SER A 161 23.78 -3.34 -1.88
CA SER A 161 24.42 -3.33 -0.59
C SER A 161 24.26 -1.96 0.04
N HIS A 162 23.25 -1.82 0.89
CA HIS A 162 22.99 -0.60 1.64
C HIS A 162 22.24 -0.94 2.94
N PRO A 163 22.55 -0.30 4.09
CA PRO A 163 21.94 -0.65 5.38
C PRO A 163 20.41 -0.60 5.39
N SER A 164 19.82 0.35 4.66
CA SER A 164 18.37 0.52 4.57
C SER A 164 17.69 -0.27 3.44
N ILE A 165 18.36 -1.28 2.86
CA ILE A 165 17.83 -2.13 1.78
C ILE A 165 17.94 -3.59 2.20
N ILE A 166 16.89 -4.38 1.96
CA ILE A 166 16.87 -5.80 2.33
C ILE A 166 18.00 -6.55 1.62
N SER A 167 18.79 -7.31 2.37
CA SER A 167 19.86 -8.14 1.80
C SER A 167 19.34 -9.56 1.52
N LEU A 168 19.52 -10.04 0.29
CA LEU A 168 19.26 -11.43 -0.06
C LEU A 168 20.40 -12.32 0.46
N HIS A 169 20.14 -13.19 1.44
CA HIS A 169 21.15 -14.12 1.95
C HIS A 169 21.44 -15.21 0.92
N THR A 170 20.41 -15.92 0.48
CA THR A 170 20.52 -16.95 -0.55
C THR A 170 19.14 -17.29 -1.12
N THR A 171 19.12 -18.13 -2.14
CA THR A 171 17.91 -18.70 -2.73
C THR A 171 17.97 -20.21 -2.61
N LEU A 172 16.83 -20.83 -2.32
CA LEU A 172 16.70 -22.29 -2.24
C LEU A 172 15.39 -22.75 -2.87
N TYR A 173 15.23 -24.07 -2.96
CA TYR A 173 13.96 -24.69 -3.33
C TYR A 173 13.41 -25.46 -2.15
N ASP A 174 12.11 -25.35 -1.93
CA ASP A 174 11.41 -26.15 -0.92
C ASP A 174 11.09 -27.56 -1.43
N GLN A 175 10.35 -28.34 -0.63
CA GLN A 175 10.01 -29.72 -0.93
C GLN A 175 9.06 -29.85 -2.13
N GLU A 176 8.34 -28.78 -2.47
CA GLU A 176 7.44 -28.69 -3.63
C GLU A 176 8.15 -28.09 -4.86
N SER A 177 9.48 -27.94 -4.80
CA SER A 177 10.29 -27.29 -5.84
C SER A 177 9.89 -25.83 -6.10
N ARG A 178 9.31 -25.15 -5.11
CA ARG A 178 9.03 -23.72 -5.18
C ARG A 178 10.28 -22.93 -4.81
N LEU A 179 10.50 -21.84 -5.53
CA LEU A 179 11.59 -20.91 -5.25
C LEU A 179 11.36 -20.21 -3.91
N VAL A 180 12.40 -20.14 -3.09
CA VAL A 180 12.37 -19.47 -1.78
C VAL A 180 13.53 -18.50 -1.68
N LEU A 181 13.22 -17.26 -1.30
CA LEU A 181 14.22 -16.24 -0.97
C LEU A 181 14.42 -16.25 0.55
N LEU A 182 15.68 -16.43 0.99
CA LEU A 182 16.07 -16.30 2.39
C LEU A 182 16.52 -14.86 2.66
N LEU A 183 15.80 -14.18 3.56
CA LEU A 183 15.98 -12.78 3.91
C LEU A 183 16.17 -12.65 5.43
N PRO A 184 16.83 -11.59 5.93
CA PRO A 184 16.83 -11.31 7.36
C PRO A 184 15.41 -11.02 7.85
N TYR A 185 15.05 -11.53 9.03
CA TYR A 185 13.76 -11.25 9.65
C TYR A 185 13.78 -9.91 10.37
N MET A 186 12.75 -9.10 10.12
CA MET A 186 12.47 -7.88 10.87
C MET A 186 11.10 -8.02 11.55
N PRO A 187 10.98 -7.68 12.85
CA PRO A 187 9.80 -8.01 13.64
C PRO A 187 8.56 -7.18 13.32
N TYR A 188 8.73 -5.98 12.77
CA TYR A 188 7.64 -5.04 12.54
C TYR A 188 7.73 -4.41 11.15
N THR A 189 6.60 -3.93 10.67
CA THR A 189 6.49 -3.04 9.52
C THR A 189 6.08 -1.64 9.99
N LEU A 190 6.25 -0.62 9.14
CA LEU A 190 5.69 0.70 9.39
C LEU A 190 4.15 0.65 9.46
N SER A 191 3.51 -0.26 8.72
CA SER A 191 2.07 -0.54 8.84
C SER A 191 1.68 -0.97 10.27
N ASP A 192 2.47 -1.85 10.90
CA ASP A 192 2.24 -2.29 12.28
C ASP A 192 2.39 -1.14 13.28
N LEU A 193 3.31 -0.21 13.01
CA LEU A 193 3.51 0.97 13.85
C LEU A 193 2.36 1.97 13.70
N LEU A 194 1.91 2.24 12.47
CA LEU A 194 0.80 3.16 12.20
C LEU A 194 -0.53 2.63 12.77
N SER A 195 -0.81 1.34 12.60
CA SER A 195 -2.07 0.73 13.09
C SER A 195 -2.21 0.73 14.62
N ARG A 196 -1.09 0.76 15.35
CA ARG A 196 -1.07 0.87 16.83
C ARG A 196 -1.12 2.31 17.32
N SER A 197 -0.91 3.29 16.46
CA SER A 197 -0.93 4.69 16.86
C SER A 197 -2.32 5.32 16.70
N SER A 198 -2.86 5.85 17.79
CA SER A 198 -4.06 6.68 17.76
C SER A 198 -3.77 8.16 17.47
N LYS A 199 -2.52 8.61 17.58
CA LYS A 199 -2.10 10.03 17.51
C LYS A 199 -1.04 10.34 16.46
N GLY A 200 -0.86 9.46 15.47
CA GLY A 200 0.24 9.56 14.50
C GLY A 200 1.60 9.21 15.10
N LEU A 201 2.68 9.36 14.34
CA LEU A 201 4.02 9.05 14.82
C LEU A 201 4.68 10.27 15.46
N ASN A 202 5.51 10.05 16.49
CA ASN A 202 6.34 11.10 17.04
C ASN A 202 7.25 11.67 15.94
N VAL A 203 7.36 12.99 15.85
CA VAL A 203 8.13 13.69 14.80
C VAL A 203 9.58 13.22 14.74
N GLY A 204 10.24 12.97 15.88
CA GLY A 204 11.60 12.44 15.92
C GLY A 204 11.72 11.06 15.28
N THR A 205 10.78 10.16 15.61
CA THR A 205 10.68 8.83 14.98
C THR A 205 10.41 8.94 13.49
N THR A 206 9.47 9.81 13.07
CA THR A 206 9.18 10.09 11.66
C THR A 206 10.43 10.58 10.92
N LYS A 207 11.14 11.56 11.48
CA LYS A 207 12.40 12.07 10.90
C LYS A 207 13.44 10.95 10.74
N LYS A 208 13.61 10.08 11.74
CA LYS A 208 14.55 8.95 11.65
C LYS A 208 14.18 7.99 10.52
N ILE A 209 12.94 7.51 10.50
CA ILE A 209 12.44 6.58 9.46
C ILE A 209 12.65 7.17 8.07
N PHE A 210 12.23 8.43 7.85
CA PHE A 210 12.27 9.03 6.53
C PHE A 210 13.68 9.40 6.09
N LYS A 211 14.59 9.72 7.01
CA LYS A 211 16.00 9.94 6.68
C LYS A 211 16.66 8.65 6.18
N GLU A 212 16.39 7.53 6.84
CA GLU A 212 16.92 6.21 6.42
C GLU A 212 16.25 5.70 5.13
N LEU A 213 14.92 5.88 4.99
CA LEU A 213 14.17 5.57 3.77
C LEU A 213 14.71 6.36 2.57
N LEU A 214 14.85 7.68 2.70
CA LEU A 214 15.40 8.52 1.64
C LEU A 214 16.87 8.21 1.35
N SER A 215 17.65 7.78 2.35
CA SER A 215 19.02 7.28 2.12
C SER A 215 19.01 6.02 1.25
N GLY A 216 18.15 5.05 1.58
CA GLY A 216 17.96 3.84 0.77
C GLY A 216 17.50 4.16 -0.65
N LEU A 217 16.51 5.04 -0.80
CA LEU A 217 16.03 5.47 -2.12
C LEU A 217 17.10 6.23 -2.92
N ALA A 218 17.90 7.09 -2.28
CA ALA A 218 19.00 7.77 -2.94
C ALA A 218 20.02 6.77 -3.51
N TYR A 219 20.33 5.71 -2.76
CA TYR A 219 21.17 4.60 -3.23
C TYR A 219 20.53 3.87 -4.42
N LEU A 220 19.26 3.45 -4.31
CA LEU A 220 18.55 2.77 -5.41
C LEU A 220 18.48 3.61 -6.68
N HIS A 221 18.18 4.90 -6.54
CA HIS A 221 18.00 5.82 -7.67
C HIS A 221 19.32 6.15 -8.36
N ALA A 222 20.44 6.17 -7.63
CA ALA A 222 21.77 6.27 -8.22
C ALA A 222 22.09 5.06 -9.12
N GLU A 223 21.62 3.88 -8.74
CA GLU A 223 21.68 2.64 -9.54
C GLU A 223 20.54 2.53 -10.58
N GLN A 224 19.75 3.60 -10.79
CA GLN A 224 18.62 3.64 -11.74
C GLN A 224 17.52 2.60 -11.47
N ILE A 225 17.41 2.12 -10.23
CA ILE A 225 16.37 1.20 -9.81
C ILE A 225 15.14 1.98 -9.38
N ILE A 226 13.97 1.61 -9.90
CA ILE A 226 12.68 2.12 -9.45
C ILE A 226 12.05 1.02 -8.59
N HIS A 227 11.73 1.31 -7.32
CA HIS A 227 11.12 0.33 -6.42
C HIS A 227 9.68 0.00 -6.83
N ARG A 228 8.92 1.03 -7.20
CA ARG A 228 7.52 0.98 -7.69
C ARG A 228 6.46 0.58 -6.68
N ASP A 229 6.83 0.13 -5.49
CA ASP A 229 5.88 -0.21 -4.42
C ASP A 229 6.31 0.27 -3.02
N ILE A 230 6.62 1.56 -2.88
CA ILE A 230 6.86 2.16 -1.57
C ILE A 230 5.53 2.32 -0.83
N SER A 231 5.38 1.62 0.30
CA SER A 231 4.19 1.61 1.14
C SER A 231 4.57 1.24 2.59
N PRO A 232 3.70 1.46 3.61
CA PRO A 232 4.03 1.14 4.99
C PRO A 232 4.36 -0.34 5.22
N SER A 233 3.77 -1.24 4.45
CA SER A 233 4.02 -2.70 4.57
C SER A 233 5.42 -3.10 4.08
N ASN A 234 6.01 -2.30 3.19
CA ASN A 234 7.31 -2.57 2.58
C ASN A 234 8.46 -1.82 3.26
N ILE A 235 8.18 -1.11 4.37
CA ILE A 235 9.20 -0.52 5.24
C ILE A 235 9.26 -1.36 6.53
N LEU A 236 10.30 -2.18 6.64
CA LEU A 236 10.54 -3.03 7.80
C LEU A 236 11.26 -2.25 8.90
N LEU A 237 10.87 -2.48 10.14
CA LEU A 237 11.38 -1.80 11.31
C LEU A 237 12.08 -2.80 12.26
N PRO A 238 13.22 -2.41 12.86
CA PRO A 238 13.88 -3.22 13.87
C PRO A 238 13.05 -3.29 15.15
N HIS A 239 13.47 -4.13 16.10
CA HIS A 239 12.83 -4.22 17.41
C HIS A 239 12.91 -2.89 18.18
N ASP A 240 14.08 -2.24 18.17
CA ASP A 240 14.28 -0.92 18.76
C ASP A 240 14.51 0.11 17.66
N ILE A 241 13.47 0.90 17.35
CA ILE A 241 13.54 1.96 16.34
C ILE A 241 14.51 3.07 16.72
N ASN A 242 14.85 3.24 18.00
CA ASN A 242 15.85 4.20 18.46
C ASN A 242 17.24 3.56 18.58
N GLY A 243 17.34 2.25 18.35
CA GLY A 243 18.57 1.48 18.36
C GLY A 243 19.47 1.73 17.16
N LYS A 244 20.48 0.87 17.02
CA LYS A 244 21.52 0.95 15.99
C LYS A 244 21.08 0.39 14.64
N ASP A 245 20.14 -0.55 14.64
CA ASP A 245 19.69 -1.19 13.41
C ASP A 245 18.79 -0.23 12.62
N PRO A 246 18.99 -0.10 11.30
CA PRO A 246 18.20 0.80 10.48
C PRO A 246 16.85 0.19 10.12
N ILE A 247 15.92 1.02 9.66
CA ILE A 247 14.78 0.55 8.87
C ILE A 247 15.28 -0.06 7.56
N VAL A 248 14.50 -0.96 6.97
CA VAL A 248 14.86 -1.68 5.75
C VAL A 248 13.73 -1.63 4.73
N ILE A 249 14.03 -1.20 3.51
CA ILE A 249 13.12 -1.28 2.36
C ILE A 249 13.12 -2.73 1.84
N THR A 250 11.93 -3.31 1.65
CA THR A 250 11.75 -4.69 1.18
C THR A 250 10.76 -4.79 0.01
N ASP A 251 10.64 -6.01 -0.52
CA ASP A 251 9.78 -6.41 -1.64
C ASP A 251 10.11 -5.74 -2.98
N PHE A 252 11.18 -6.23 -3.59
CA PHE A 252 11.62 -5.82 -4.93
C PHE A 252 10.91 -6.61 -6.03
N GLY A 253 9.83 -7.33 -5.70
CA GLY A 253 9.07 -8.16 -6.64
C GLY A 253 8.56 -7.38 -7.83
N THR A 254 8.21 -6.11 -7.63
CA THR A 254 7.79 -5.20 -8.69
C THR A 254 8.88 -4.25 -9.14
N ALA A 255 10.13 -4.32 -8.67
CA ALA A 255 11.14 -3.33 -9.03
C ALA A 255 11.50 -3.35 -10.53
N TRP A 256 12.04 -2.24 -11.05
CA TRP A 256 12.46 -2.11 -12.44
C TRP A 256 13.88 -1.54 -12.53
N HIS A 257 14.69 -2.07 -13.44
CA HIS A 257 16.05 -1.59 -13.73
C HIS A 257 16.34 -1.69 -15.23
N PRO A 258 16.93 -0.68 -15.88
CA PRO A 258 17.08 -0.67 -17.34
C PRO A 258 17.91 -1.85 -17.88
N SER A 259 18.99 -2.25 -17.21
CA SER A 259 19.80 -3.37 -17.70
C SER A 259 19.23 -4.76 -17.40
N ILE A 260 18.22 -4.87 -16.54
CA ILE A 260 17.69 -6.17 -16.05
C ILE A 260 16.28 -6.40 -16.61
N SER A 261 15.48 -5.34 -16.68
CA SER A 261 14.06 -5.39 -17.00
C SER A 261 13.77 -5.09 -18.47
N SER A 262 14.60 -4.33 -19.18
CA SER A 262 14.26 -3.82 -20.52
C SER A 262 14.00 -4.90 -21.59
N SER A 263 14.44 -6.14 -21.40
CA SER A 263 14.13 -7.24 -22.32
C SER A 263 12.67 -7.70 -22.23
N THR A 264 12.04 -7.57 -21.06
CA THR A 264 10.64 -7.96 -20.83
C THR A 264 9.73 -6.74 -20.68
N GLU A 265 10.28 -5.63 -20.21
CA GLU A 265 9.56 -4.41 -19.87
C GLU A 265 10.41 -3.19 -20.28
N PRO A 266 10.35 -2.77 -21.56
CA PRO A 266 11.12 -1.65 -22.09
C PRO A 266 10.87 -0.33 -21.35
N THR A 267 11.84 0.59 -21.42
CA THR A 267 11.80 1.88 -20.69
C THR A 267 10.58 2.73 -21.01
N ASP A 268 10.07 2.66 -22.24
CA ASP A 268 8.91 3.38 -22.74
C ASP A 268 7.61 2.56 -22.70
N GLN A 269 7.65 1.33 -22.17
CA GLN A 269 6.53 0.39 -22.11
C GLN A 269 6.47 -0.30 -20.74
N LYS A 270 6.69 0.45 -19.66
CA LYS A 270 6.56 -0.10 -18.30
C LYS A 270 5.11 -0.36 -17.94
N CYS A 271 4.88 -1.43 -17.17
CA CYS A 271 3.59 -1.81 -16.59
C CYS A 271 3.02 -0.65 -15.75
N LEU A 272 1.73 -0.39 -15.92
CA LEU A 272 1.03 0.70 -15.24
C LEU A 272 0.47 0.26 -13.89
N GLU A 273 0.17 -1.04 -13.71
CA GLU A 273 -0.43 -1.64 -12.51
C GLU A 273 0.63 -1.86 -11.41
N VAL A 274 1.30 -0.77 -11.03
CA VAL A 274 2.31 -0.74 -9.99
C VAL A 274 1.87 0.17 -8.83
N GLY A 275 2.40 -0.11 -7.64
CA GLY A 275 2.15 0.65 -6.43
C GLY A 275 0.87 0.21 -5.69
N THR A 276 0.99 0.13 -4.37
CA THR A 276 -0.13 -0.23 -3.50
C THR A 276 -1.14 0.91 -3.39
N THR A 277 -2.34 0.71 -3.94
CA THR A 277 -3.57 1.46 -3.62
C THR A 277 -3.37 3.00 -3.59
N CYS A 278 -3.32 3.62 -2.41
CA CYS A 278 -3.29 5.08 -2.22
C CYS A 278 -1.93 5.73 -2.42
N TYR A 279 -0.84 4.96 -2.46
CA TYR A 279 0.52 5.48 -2.66
C TYR A 279 0.91 5.57 -4.14
N ARG A 280 0.02 5.12 -5.05
CA ARG A 280 0.28 5.09 -6.49
C ARG A 280 0.42 6.49 -7.08
N GLY A 281 1.47 6.70 -7.88
CA GLY A 281 1.74 7.99 -8.51
C GLY A 281 0.79 8.31 -9.66
N PRO A 282 0.44 9.59 -9.85
CA PRO A 282 -0.59 10.01 -10.78
C PRO A 282 -0.21 9.70 -12.24
N GLU A 283 1.07 9.75 -12.61
CA GLU A 283 1.54 9.41 -13.96
C GLU A 283 1.13 8.00 -14.42
N THR A 284 1.08 7.03 -13.51
CA THR A 284 0.67 5.65 -13.84
C THR A 284 -0.84 5.50 -14.05
N LEU A 285 -1.64 6.42 -13.49
CA LEU A 285 -3.10 6.45 -13.63
C LEU A 285 -3.54 7.09 -14.94
N PHE A 286 -2.66 7.87 -15.58
CA PHE A 286 -2.87 8.52 -16.87
C PHE A 286 -2.09 7.86 -18.00
N SER A 287 -1.84 6.55 -17.87
CA SER A 287 -1.21 5.72 -18.89
C SER A 287 0.19 6.15 -19.34
N ASN A 288 0.94 6.88 -18.50
CA ASN A 288 2.34 7.16 -18.78
C ASN A 288 3.18 5.92 -18.44
N THR A 289 3.72 5.26 -19.47
CA THR A 289 4.59 4.07 -19.34
C THR A 289 6.08 4.42 -19.22
N SER A 290 6.43 5.71 -19.31
CA SER A 290 7.82 6.20 -19.26
C SER A 290 8.17 6.83 -17.90
N TYR A 291 7.46 6.45 -16.84
CA TYR A 291 7.73 6.95 -15.48
C TYR A 291 9.15 6.57 -15.01
N THR A 292 9.65 7.34 -14.04
CA THR A 292 11.03 7.30 -13.56
C THR A 292 11.09 7.01 -12.06
N THR A 293 12.28 7.14 -11.46
CA THR A 293 12.48 7.07 -10.00
C THR A 293 11.63 8.08 -9.23
N SER A 294 11.18 9.17 -9.88
CA SER A 294 10.21 10.14 -9.35
C SER A 294 8.91 9.51 -8.82
N LEU A 295 8.57 8.30 -9.29
CA LEU A 295 7.39 7.55 -8.84
C LEU A 295 7.52 7.17 -7.36
N ASP A 296 8.70 6.71 -6.93
CA ASP A 296 8.96 6.33 -5.54
C ASP A 296 8.89 7.55 -4.61
N LEU A 297 9.24 8.73 -5.10
CA LEU A 297 9.22 9.98 -4.33
C LEU A 297 7.80 10.48 -4.09
N TRP A 298 6.88 10.27 -5.04
CA TRP A 298 5.46 10.50 -4.79
C TRP A 298 4.94 9.61 -3.66
N SER A 299 5.18 8.30 -3.77
CA SER A 299 4.75 7.33 -2.76
C SER A 299 5.34 7.65 -1.39
N THR A 300 6.60 8.06 -1.34
CA THR A 300 7.28 8.52 -0.13
C THR A 300 6.61 9.76 0.47
N GLY A 301 6.25 10.75 -0.36
CA GLY A 301 5.53 11.95 0.10
C GLY A 301 4.14 11.63 0.68
N VAL A 302 3.38 10.74 0.02
CA VAL A 302 2.08 10.27 0.51
C VAL A 302 2.23 9.52 1.84
N LEU A 303 3.26 8.67 1.96
CA LEU A 303 3.58 7.94 3.19
C LEU A 303 3.99 8.89 4.33
N LEU A 304 4.76 9.94 4.03
CA LEU A 304 5.16 10.95 5.02
C LEU A 304 3.94 11.69 5.54
N ALA A 305 3.05 12.11 4.63
CA ALA A 305 1.81 12.77 4.98
C ALA A 305 0.94 11.93 5.93
N GLU A 306 0.83 10.62 5.70
CA GLU A 306 0.12 9.70 6.60
C GLU A 306 0.76 9.62 7.99
N CYS A 307 2.09 9.54 8.05
CA CYS A 307 2.83 9.48 9.33
C CYS A 307 2.69 10.78 10.15
N LEU A 308 2.49 11.92 9.48
CA LEU A 308 2.32 13.24 10.09
C LEU A 308 0.87 13.55 10.51
N ARG A 309 -0.10 12.68 10.21
CA ARG A 309 -1.52 12.87 10.58
C ARG A 309 -1.87 12.19 11.89
N SER A 310 -2.81 12.80 12.62
CA SER A 310 -3.38 12.26 13.86
C SER A 310 -4.92 12.19 13.75
N PRO A 311 -5.53 11.00 13.58
CA PRO A 311 -4.91 9.68 13.45
C PRO A 311 -4.18 9.49 12.10
N PRO A 312 -3.27 8.50 12.00
CA PRO A 312 -2.54 8.22 10.76
C PRO A 312 -3.49 7.62 9.72
N ILE A 313 -3.94 8.46 8.80
CA ILE A 313 -4.83 8.10 7.70
C ILE A 313 -4.14 8.49 6.39
N PRO A 314 -4.18 7.64 5.34
CA PRO A 314 -3.62 7.98 4.04
C PRO A 314 -4.08 9.35 3.53
N LEU A 315 -3.16 10.10 2.92
CA LEU A 315 -3.47 11.40 2.31
C LEU A 315 -4.50 11.29 1.18
N LEU A 316 -4.44 10.18 0.44
CA LEU A 316 -5.27 9.90 -0.72
C LEU A 316 -6.15 8.69 -0.43
N GLU A 317 -7.43 8.79 -0.76
CA GLU A 317 -8.39 7.72 -0.55
C GLU A 317 -8.64 6.96 -1.86
N SER A 318 -8.49 5.64 -1.79
CA SER A 318 -9.03 4.74 -2.80
C SER A 318 -10.27 4.08 -2.19
N ARG A 319 -11.44 4.27 -2.81
CA ARG A 319 -12.65 3.58 -2.35
C ARG A 319 -12.54 2.09 -2.71
N ARG A 320 -12.94 1.23 -1.78
CA ARG A 320 -13.12 -0.21 -2.03
C ARG A 320 -14.30 -0.41 -2.99
N GLY A 321 -13.99 -0.47 -4.29
CA GLY A 321 -14.87 -0.94 -5.35
C GLY A 321 -14.10 -1.93 -6.22
N ASP A 322 -14.78 -3.00 -6.59
CA ASP A 322 -14.54 -3.92 -7.68
C ASP A 322 -13.74 -3.29 -8.84
N GLU A 323 -12.54 -3.86 -9.02
CA GLU A 323 -11.38 -3.67 -9.90
C GLU A 323 -11.21 -2.40 -10.77
N ASP A 324 -12.27 -1.81 -11.33
CA ASP A 324 -12.19 -0.56 -12.12
C ASP A 324 -12.55 0.70 -11.30
N GLY A 325 -13.37 0.55 -10.24
CA GLY A 325 -13.82 1.67 -9.41
C GLY A 325 -12.73 2.28 -8.52
N ASN A 326 -11.62 1.55 -8.32
CA ASN A 326 -10.52 1.92 -7.44
C ASN A 326 -9.67 3.06 -8.03
N GLN A 327 -9.26 2.95 -9.30
CA GLN A 327 -8.37 3.93 -9.94
C GLN A 327 -9.03 5.30 -10.09
N LEU A 328 -10.29 5.34 -10.54
CA LEU A 328 -11.05 6.58 -10.63
C LEU A 328 -11.30 7.19 -9.24
N GLY A 329 -11.56 6.36 -8.23
CA GLY A 329 -11.68 6.82 -6.85
C GLY A 329 -10.43 7.55 -6.37
N LEU A 330 -9.25 6.97 -6.66
CA LEU A 330 -7.96 7.55 -6.32
C LEU A 330 -7.68 8.85 -7.10
N ILE A 331 -7.93 8.86 -8.41
CA ILE A 331 -7.88 10.03 -9.28
C ILE A 331 -8.72 11.18 -8.71
N LEU A 332 -9.98 10.91 -8.36
CA LEU A 332 -10.87 11.90 -7.76
C LEU A 332 -10.39 12.37 -6.38
N SER A 333 -9.78 11.48 -5.59
CA SER A 333 -9.15 11.87 -4.34
C SER A 333 -7.96 12.81 -4.57
N MET A 334 -7.13 12.56 -5.58
CA MET A 334 -6.02 13.44 -5.94
C MET A 334 -6.53 14.84 -6.29
N PHE A 335 -7.60 14.97 -7.08
CA PHE A 335 -8.13 16.30 -7.44
C PHE A 335 -8.77 17.03 -6.29
N LYS A 336 -9.49 16.31 -5.41
CA LYS A 336 -10.05 16.93 -4.21
C LYS A 336 -8.98 17.39 -3.22
N THR A 337 -7.80 16.78 -3.26
CA THR A 337 -6.68 17.11 -2.37
C THR A 337 -5.79 18.19 -2.97
N LEU A 338 -5.23 17.95 -4.16
CA LEU A 338 -4.24 18.82 -4.81
C LEU A 338 -4.85 19.82 -5.80
N GLY A 339 -6.14 19.72 -6.06
CA GLY A 339 -6.81 20.43 -7.15
C GLY A 339 -6.74 19.67 -8.48
N THR A 340 -7.64 20.04 -9.38
CA THR A 340 -7.65 19.57 -10.77
C THR A 340 -6.39 20.08 -11.50
N PRO A 341 -5.49 19.22 -12.02
CA PRO A 341 -4.35 19.63 -12.82
C PRO A 341 -4.74 20.50 -14.02
N THR A 342 -3.82 21.40 -14.37
CA THR A 342 -3.86 22.25 -15.55
C THR A 342 -2.57 22.07 -16.33
N GLU A 343 -2.50 22.60 -17.55
CA GLU A 343 -1.28 22.60 -18.35
C GLU A 343 -0.07 23.26 -17.64
N GLN A 344 -0.33 24.18 -16.70
CA GLN A 344 0.71 24.85 -15.92
C GLN A 344 1.17 24.01 -14.72
N THR A 345 0.26 23.30 -14.06
CA THR A 345 0.58 22.48 -12.88
C THR A 345 1.10 21.09 -13.25
N TRP A 346 0.73 20.56 -14.42
CA TRP A 346 1.22 19.29 -14.95
C TRP A 346 1.63 19.33 -16.44
N PRO A 347 2.64 20.13 -16.83
CA PRO A 347 3.03 20.29 -18.22
C PRO A 347 3.39 19.00 -18.97
N GLU A 348 4.05 18.03 -18.32
CA GLU A 348 4.46 16.78 -18.98
C GLU A 348 3.26 15.97 -19.52
N ALA A 349 2.10 16.09 -18.87
CA ALA A 349 0.90 15.34 -19.22
C ALA A 349 0.22 15.81 -20.53
N MET A 350 0.59 17.00 -21.04
CA MET A 350 0.15 17.47 -22.36
C MET A 350 0.59 16.54 -23.50
N LYS A 351 1.64 15.74 -23.29
CA LYS A 351 2.20 14.82 -24.28
C LYS A 351 1.56 13.42 -24.23
N TRP A 352 0.73 13.15 -23.23
CA TRP A 352 0.18 11.82 -22.99
C TRP A 352 -1.08 11.58 -23.82
N LYS A 353 -1.33 10.31 -24.12
CA LYS A 353 -2.54 9.90 -24.85
C LYS A 353 -3.81 10.16 -24.03
N THR A 354 -3.74 9.90 -22.72
CA THR A 354 -4.84 10.14 -21.78
C THR A 354 -4.68 11.52 -21.16
N ASN A 355 -5.54 12.46 -21.56
CA ASN A 355 -5.44 13.85 -21.16
C ASN A 355 -6.11 14.07 -19.77
N PRO A 356 -5.38 14.60 -18.76
CA PRO A 356 -5.94 14.88 -17.44
C PRO A 356 -6.65 16.24 -17.32
N PHE A 357 -6.67 17.08 -18.35
CA PHE A 357 -7.21 18.44 -18.27
C PHE A 357 -8.71 18.54 -18.62
N GLN A 358 -9.27 17.51 -19.24
CA GLN A 358 -10.66 17.49 -19.66
C GLN A 358 -11.55 16.82 -18.60
N TRP A 359 -11.83 17.53 -17.50
CA TRP A 359 -12.81 17.10 -16.51
C TRP A 359 -13.96 18.08 -16.34
N TRP A 360 -15.13 17.49 -16.11
CA TRP A 360 -16.39 18.19 -15.91
C TRP A 360 -16.43 18.94 -14.56
N ASN A 361 -15.75 18.42 -13.55
CA ASN A 361 -15.67 19.04 -12.22
C ASN A 361 -14.25 19.53 -11.97
N ILE A 362 -14.13 20.83 -11.72
CA ILE A 362 -12.88 21.47 -11.31
C ILE A 362 -12.87 21.55 -9.78
N PHE A 363 -11.84 21.01 -9.16
CA PHE A 363 -11.63 21.09 -7.72
C PHE A 363 -10.51 22.09 -7.43
N PRO A 364 -10.72 23.06 -6.51
CA PRO A 364 -9.64 23.92 -6.04
C PRO A 364 -8.63 23.10 -5.22
N SER A 365 -7.36 23.50 -5.25
CA SER A 365 -6.33 22.90 -4.39
C SER A 365 -6.58 23.26 -2.93
N LYS A 366 -6.41 22.29 -2.03
CA LYS A 366 -6.38 22.54 -0.58
C LYS A 366 -5.01 23.04 -0.15
N SER A 367 -4.99 23.82 0.93
CA SER A 367 -3.74 24.24 1.56
C SER A 367 -3.10 23.09 2.34
N TRP A 368 -1.77 23.08 2.47
CA TRP A 368 -1.09 22.03 3.25
C TRP A 368 -1.34 22.16 4.75
N GLU A 369 -1.71 23.35 5.22
CA GLU A 369 -2.19 23.61 6.58
C GLU A 369 -3.55 22.95 6.83
N GLU A 370 -4.46 22.96 5.85
CA GLU A 370 -5.73 22.22 5.93
C GLU A 370 -5.49 20.69 5.89
N LEU A 371 -4.58 20.24 5.03
CA LEU A 371 -4.33 18.80 4.82
C LEU A 371 -3.56 18.17 5.98
N LEU A 372 -2.65 18.92 6.59
CA LEU A 372 -1.74 18.48 7.65
C LEU A 372 -1.75 19.50 8.82
N PRO A 373 -2.89 19.67 9.52
CA PRO A 373 -3.02 20.70 10.55
C PRO A 373 -2.08 20.49 11.74
N ASP A 374 -1.70 19.25 12.04
CA ASP A 374 -0.83 18.90 13.16
C ASP A 374 0.67 18.88 12.82
N ALA A 375 1.02 18.95 11.53
CA ALA A 375 2.42 18.90 11.09
C ALA A 375 3.12 20.26 11.25
N GLU A 376 4.42 20.26 11.54
CA GLU A 376 5.24 21.47 11.47
C GLU A 376 5.41 21.95 10.02
N ASP A 377 5.68 23.24 9.83
CA ASP A 377 5.85 23.86 8.50
C ASP A 377 6.90 23.15 7.64
N ASP A 378 8.04 22.76 8.22
CA ASP A 378 9.08 22.02 7.49
C ASP A 378 8.59 20.64 7.02
N GLY A 379 7.71 20.00 7.79
CA GLY A 379 7.11 18.72 7.43
C GLY A 379 6.09 18.86 6.31
N ARG A 380 5.25 19.90 6.40
CA ARG A 380 4.31 20.28 5.32
C ARG A 380 5.05 20.57 4.03
N ASP A 381 6.13 21.37 4.09
CA ASP A 381 6.91 21.77 2.93
C ASP A 381 7.62 20.58 2.26
N LEU A 382 8.15 19.63 3.06
CA LEU A 382 8.73 18.41 2.50
C LEU A 382 7.68 17.56 1.76
N VAL A 383 6.50 17.37 2.36
CA VAL A 383 5.39 16.65 1.71
C VAL A 383 4.98 17.38 0.44
N ALA A 384 4.78 18.71 0.52
CA ALA A 384 4.40 19.54 -0.60
C ALA A 384 5.38 19.46 -1.77
N SER A 385 6.68 19.30 -1.47
CA SER A 385 7.75 19.19 -2.45
C SER A 385 7.92 17.79 -3.06
N LEU A 386 7.27 16.77 -2.49
CA LEU A 386 7.25 15.40 -2.99
C LEU A 386 5.93 15.04 -3.69
N VAL A 387 4.80 15.57 -3.20
CA VAL A 387 3.45 15.28 -3.70
C VAL A 387 3.00 16.39 -4.68
N ILE A 388 3.67 16.44 -5.83
CA ILE A 388 3.38 17.35 -6.93
C ILE A 388 3.12 16.54 -8.20
N TYR A 389 2.16 16.99 -9.03
CA TYR A 389 1.82 16.32 -10.29
C TYR A 389 3.03 16.16 -11.21
N GLU A 390 3.66 17.27 -11.59
CA GLU A 390 4.83 17.29 -12.46
C GLU A 390 6.01 16.53 -11.86
N SER A 391 6.28 15.34 -12.42
CA SER A 391 7.23 14.39 -11.87
C SER A 391 8.67 14.96 -11.79
N GLY A 392 9.07 15.77 -12.77
CA GLY A 392 10.37 16.43 -12.82
C GLY A 392 10.56 17.58 -11.83
N LYS A 393 9.50 18.04 -11.16
CA LYS A 393 9.57 19.07 -10.11
C LYS A 393 9.63 18.50 -8.70
N ARG A 394 9.36 17.19 -8.52
CA ARG A 394 9.48 16.54 -7.22
C ARG A 394 10.93 16.54 -6.77
N LEU A 395 11.19 16.73 -5.48
CA LEU A 395 12.54 16.58 -4.95
C LEU A 395 13.05 15.16 -5.19
N THR A 396 14.28 15.03 -5.65
CA THR A 396 15.00 13.76 -5.63
C THR A 396 15.29 13.32 -4.19
N ALA A 397 15.54 12.03 -3.96
CA ALA A 397 15.87 11.52 -2.63
C ALA A 397 17.08 12.26 -2.00
N VAL A 398 18.11 12.56 -2.81
CA VAL A 398 19.31 13.32 -2.38
C VAL A 398 18.97 14.76 -1.98
N GLN A 399 18.04 15.41 -2.68
CA GLN A 399 17.58 16.76 -2.32
C GLN A 399 16.71 16.73 -1.06
N ALA A 400 15.79 15.77 -0.97
CA ALA A 400 14.91 15.59 0.18
C ALA A 400 15.71 15.34 1.49
N LEU A 401 16.81 14.58 1.44
CA LEU A 401 17.71 14.38 2.59
C LEU A 401 18.33 15.67 3.15
N LYS A 402 18.41 16.72 2.33
CA LYS A 402 18.96 18.03 2.71
C LYS A 402 17.88 19.02 3.16
N HIS A 403 16.62 18.59 3.20
CA HIS A 403 15.49 19.43 3.55
C HIS A 403 15.55 19.88 5.01
N SER A 404 15.02 21.09 5.30
CA SER A 404 14.99 21.68 6.65
C SER A 404 14.30 20.79 7.68
N PHE A 405 13.34 19.97 7.24
CA PHE A 405 12.67 18.96 8.05
C PHE A 405 13.65 18.06 8.82
N PHE A 406 14.79 17.70 8.23
CA PHE A 406 15.79 16.84 8.86
C PHE A 406 16.87 17.59 9.64
N LEU A 407 16.85 18.92 9.64
CA LEU A 407 17.77 19.73 10.43
C LEU A 407 17.29 19.77 11.88
N GLU A 408 18.24 19.68 12.82
CA GLU A 408 17.95 19.95 14.23
C GLU A 408 17.67 21.45 14.37
N LYS A 409 16.49 21.79 14.88
CA LYS A 409 16.23 23.15 15.33
C LYS A 409 17.10 23.35 16.57
N LEU A 410 18.11 24.21 16.47
CA LEU A 410 18.86 24.66 17.63
C LEU A 410 17.85 25.34 18.56
N GLU A 411 17.43 24.64 19.62
CA GLU A 411 16.68 25.28 20.70
C GLU A 411 17.59 26.37 21.28
N SER A 412 17.23 27.63 21.05
CA SER A 412 17.77 28.74 21.84
C SER A 412 17.40 28.47 23.29
N ARG A 413 18.38 28.00 24.08
CA ARG A 413 18.29 27.98 25.53
C ARG A 413 18.25 29.43 25.99
N ASP A 414 17.03 29.96 26.17
CA ASP A 414 16.78 31.21 26.88
C ASP A 414 17.04 31.06 28.39
#